data_AF-A0A0M9GSA0-F1
#
_entry.id   AF-A0A0M9GSA0-F1
#
_cell.length_a   1.000
_cell.length_b   1.000
_cell.length_c   1.000
_cell.angle_alpha   90.00
_cell.angle_beta   90.00
_cell.angle_gamma   90.00
#
_symmetry.space_group_name_H-M   'P 1'
#
loop_
_entity.id
_entity.type
_entity.pdbx_description
1 polymer ?
#
loop_
_entity_poly.entity_id
_entity_poly.type
_entity_poly.pdbx_seq_one_letter_code
_entity_poly.pdbx_strand_id
1 'polypeptide(L)'
;MKKWTFSMILVLVIVLSACTEEKNKVDTADSEKVPADQSGETVTVLMNIQMEMIQTIRKHLEPVTSYERSEGAGDLEAAVESSNLIANELRGIEIPENLDKDLQVNMKDSIELLALYFEERAASMSEGSDGEEVTAALENFHQKIGETFEAAGLHAPNFEKDVQ
;
A
#
# COMPACT_ATOMS: atom_id res chain seq x y z
N MET A 1 -41.96 35.62 -24.26
CA MET A 1 -42.71 34.95 -23.19
C MET A 1 -42.83 33.48 -23.58
N LYS A 2 -41.94 32.62 -23.06
CA LYS A 2 -42.16 31.73 -21.89
C LYS A 2 -43.15 30.60 -22.19
N LYS A 3 -42.64 29.37 -22.07
CA LYS A 3 -43.26 28.06 -21.73
C LYS A 3 -43.08 27.00 -22.82
N TRP A 4 -42.81 25.72 -22.55
CA TRP A 4 -42.36 24.99 -21.36
C TRP A 4 -42.25 23.51 -21.81
N THR A 5 -41.23 22.79 -21.33
CA THR A 5 -41.20 21.34 -21.02
C THR A 5 -41.79 20.30 -21.98
N PHE A 6 -40.90 19.46 -22.53
CA PHE A 6 -41.10 18.01 -22.65
C PHE A 6 -39.85 17.37 -22.01
N SER A 7 -40.00 16.67 -20.88
CA SER A 7 -40.40 15.26 -20.78
C SER A 7 -39.17 14.34 -20.76
N MET A 8 -38.80 13.98 -19.53
CA MET A 8 -38.32 12.68 -19.07
C MET A 8 -38.17 11.61 -20.17
N ILE A 9 -36.95 11.06 -20.30
CA ILE A 9 -36.67 9.64 -20.54
C ILE A 9 -35.24 9.37 -20.02
N LEU A 10 -35.20 8.60 -18.95
CA LEU A 10 -34.02 7.91 -18.43
C LEU A 10 -33.64 6.81 -19.44
N VAL A 11 -32.44 6.85 -19.97
CA VAL A 11 -31.84 5.67 -20.63
C VAL A 11 -30.43 5.50 -20.06
N LEU A 12 -30.30 4.52 -19.16
CA LEU A 12 -29.03 3.85 -18.94
C LEU A 12 -28.62 3.20 -20.26
N VAL A 13 -27.49 3.63 -20.83
CA VAL A 13 -26.81 2.85 -21.87
C VAL A 13 -25.47 2.41 -21.29
N ILE A 14 -25.44 1.16 -20.83
CA ILE A 14 -24.22 0.39 -20.65
C ILE A 14 -23.69 0.12 -22.06
N VAL A 15 -22.48 0.59 -22.38
CA VAL A 15 -21.74 0.11 -23.55
C VAL A 15 -20.43 -0.50 -23.06
N LEU A 16 -20.43 -1.83 -22.96
CA LEU A 16 -19.25 -2.65 -23.11
C LEU A 16 -18.87 -2.68 -24.59
N SER A 17 -17.67 -2.23 -24.94
CA SER A 17 -16.96 -2.52 -26.19
C SER A 17 -15.50 -2.13 -25.96
N ALA A 18 -14.60 -3.09 -25.73
CA ALA A 18 -13.83 -3.80 -26.75
C ALA A 18 -12.94 -2.84 -27.57
N CYS A 19 -11.63 -2.99 -27.38
CA CYS A 19 -10.55 -2.28 -28.09
C CYS A 19 -10.63 -2.48 -29.62
N THR A 20 -10.36 -1.43 -30.40
CA THR A 20 -9.35 -1.34 -31.50
C THR A 20 -9.52 0.00 -32.26
N GLU A 21 -8.38 0.56 -32.69
CA GLU A 21 -8.05 1.89 -33.26
C GLU A 21 -8.95 2.49 -34.36
N GLU A 22 -9.24 3.80 -34.32
CA GLU A 22 -8.44 4.87 -34.94
C GLU A 22 -9.06 6.29 -34.72
N LYS A 23 -8.17 7.24 -34.38
CA LYS A 23 -8.20 8.71 -34.52
C LYS A 23 -9.51 9.47 -34.19
N ASN A 24 -9.52 10.08 -33.00
CA ASN A 24 -10.11 11.41 -32.80
C ASN A 24 -9.21 12.31 -31.94
N LYS A 25 -8.97 13.51 -32.46
CA LYS A 25 -8.26 14.61 -31.82
C LYS A 25 -9.10 15.11 -30.64
N VAL A 26 -8.57 15.02 -29.43
CA VAL A 26 -9.09 15.73 -28.25
C VAL A 26 -7.91 16.43 -27.61
N ASP A 27 -7.97 17.77 -27.61
CA ASP A 27 -7.07 18.64 -26.86
C ASP A 27 -7.12 18.22 -25.40
N THR A 28 -6.03 17.62 -24.93
CA THR A 28 -5.84 17.21 -23.54
C THR A 28 -4.73 18.07 -22.98
N ALA A 29 -5.05 18.73 -21.86
CA ALA A 29 -4.11 19.46 -21.01
C ALA A 29 -2.84 18.65 -20.75
N ASP A 30 -1.71 19.35 -20.64
CA ASP A 30 -0.40 18.82 -20.27
C ASP A 30 -0.51 17.80 -19.13
N SER A 31 -0.47 16.52 -19.48
CA SER A 31 0.09 15.50 -18.61
C SER A 31 1.56 15.41 -18.99
N GLU A 32 2.42 15.78 -18.05
CA GLU A 32 3.84 15.47 -18.12
C GLU A 32 4.00 14.00 -18.48
N LYS A 33 4.62 13.77 -19.64
CA LYS A 33 4.96 12.42 -20.09
C LYS A 33 6.08 11.90 -19.21
N VAL A 34 5.74 10.99 -18.30
CA VAL A 34 6.70 10.03 -17.76
C VAL A 34 7.30 9.27 -18.97
N PRO A 35 8.63 9.26 -19.15
CA PRO A 35 9.24 8.63 -20.31
C PRO A 35 8.96 7.12 -20.30
N ALA A 36 8.42 6.63 -21.40
CA ALA A 36 7.84 5.29 -21.56
C ALA A 36 8.82 4.11 -21.43
N ASP A 37 10.12 4.37 -21.31
CA ASP A 37 11.16 3.33 -21.20
C ASP A 37 11.54 3.03 -19.73
N GLN A 38 11.26 3.94 -18.80
CA GLN A 38 11.53 3.77 -17.36
C GLN A 38 10.30 3.27 -16.57
N SER A 39 9.11 3.35 -17.15
CA SER A 39 7.86 2.96 -16.49
C SER A 39 7.81 1.45 -16.19
N GLY A 40 8.19 0.60 -17.14
CA GLY A 40 8.15 -0.87 -16.94
C GLY A 40 9.14 -1.38 -15.90
N GLU A 41 10.36 -0.83 -15.88
CA GLU A 41 11.38 -1.18 -14.89
C GLU A 41 11.01 -0.68 -13.50
N THR A 42 10.56 0.59 -13.37
CA THR A 42 10.09 1.16 -12.10
C THR A 42 8.95 0.34 -11.51
N VAL A 43 7.97 -0.04 -12.34
CA VAL A 43 6.85 -0.89 -11.91
C VAL A 43 7.34 -2.23 -11.37
N THR A 44 8.27 -2.87 -12.10
CA THR A 44 8.83 -4.16 -11.69
C THR A 44 9.57 -4.04 -10.35
N VAL A 45 10.35 -2.97 -10.16
CA VAL A 45 11.08 -2.72 -8.92
C VAL A 45 10.12 -2.50 -7.74
N LEU A 46 9.11 -1.65 -7.89
CA LEU A 46 8.13 -1.40 -6.83
C LEU A 46 7.35 -2.67 -6.45
N MET A 47 6.95 -3.48 -7.43
CA MET A 47 6.30 -4.76 -7.18
C MET A 47 7.23 -5.75 -6.47
N ASN A 48 8.52 -5.77 -6.78
CA ASN A 48 9.49 -6.62 -6.08
C ASN A 48 9.64 -6.20 -4.62
N ILE A 49 9.77 -4.90 -4.34
CA ILE A 49 9.83 -4.37 -2.97
C ILE A 49 8.54 -4.73 -2.22
N GLN A 50 7.37 -4.58 -2.86
CA GLN A 50 6.09 -5.00 -2.27
C GLN A 50 6.10 -6.48 -1.86
N MET A 51 6.53 -7.35 -2.77
CA MET A 51 6.59 -8.79 -2.52
C MET A 51 7.60 -9.14 -1.43
N GLU A 52 8.74 -8.45 -1.36
CA GLU A 52 9.73 -8.63 -0.31
C GLU A 52 9.19 -8.25 1.06
N MET A 53 8.51 -7.10 1.19
CA MET A 53 7.83 -6.72 2.44
C MET A 53 6.82 -7.79 2.88
N ILE A 54 5.97 -8.27 1.95
CA ILE A 54 4.98 -9.32 2.25
C ILE A 54 5.66 -10.61 2.73
N GLN A 55 6.76 -11.01 2.08
CA GLN A 55 7.50 -12.21 2.47
C GLN A 55 8.15 -12.07 3.84
N THR A 56 8.76 -10.92 4.13
CA THR A 56 9.35 -10.59 5.43
C THR A 56 8.31 -10.68 6.54
N ILE A 57 7.12 -10.11 6.33
CA ILE A 57 6.03 -10.18 7.31
C ILE A 57 5.59 -11.63 7.51
N ARG A 58 5.19 -12.31 6.43
CA ARG A 58 4.60 -13.66 6.51
C ARG A 58 5.53 -14.71 7.11
N LYS A 59 6.85 -14.51 7.01
CA LYS A 59 7.87 -15.38 7.60
C LYS A 59 7.75 -15.49 9.12
N HIS A 60 7.29 -14.43 9.78
CA HIS A 60 7.30 -14.29 11.24
C HIS A 60 5.95 -13.89 11.85
N LEU A 61 4.89 -13.77 11.04
CA LEU A 61 3.59 -13.25 11.49
C LEU A 61 2.82 -14.22 12.40
N GLU A 62 3.06 -15.53 12.27
CA GLU A 62 2.25 -16.55 12.96
C GLU A 62 2.24 -16.38 14.48
N PRO A 63 3.38 -16.21 15.19
CA PRO A 63 3.37 -16.02 16.64
C PRO A 63 2.59 -14.78 17.07
N VAL A 64 2.68 -13.68 16.32
CA VAL A 64 1.98 -12.43 16.59
C VAL A 64 0.46 -12.65 16.54
N THR A 65 -0.04 -13.17 15.42
CA THR A 65 -1.48 -13.35 15.22
C THR A 65 -2.06 -14.48 16.08
N SER A 66 -1.27 -15.51 16.40
CA SER A 66 -1.64 -16.57 17.32
C SER A 66 -1.84 -16.04 18.74
N TYR A 67 -0.96 -15.15 19.22
CA TYR A 67 -1.12 -14.49 20.51
C TYR A 67 -2.36 -13.59 20.55
N GLU A 68 -2.54 -12.72 19.56
CA GLU A 68 -3.69 -11.81 19.47
C GLU A 68 -5.03 -12.58 19.41
N ARG A 69 -5.10 -13.64 18.58
CA ARG A 69 -6.30 -14.49 18.45
C ARG A 69 -6.61 -15.27 19.72
N SER A 70 -5.61 -15.51 20.57
CA SER A 70 -5.80 -16.13 21.88
C SER A 70 -6.25 -15.14 22.95
N GLU A 71 -6.50 -13.89 22.60
CA GLU A 71 -6.86 -12.80 23.52
C GLU A 71 -5.81 -12.64 24.65
N GLY A 72 -4.53 -12.83 24.30
CA GLY A 72 -3.40 -12.70 25.22
C GLY A 72 -3.08 -13.93 26.07
N ALA A 73 -3.75 -15.07 25.85
CA ALA A 73 -3.47 -16.32 26.55
C ALA A 73 -2.27 -17.12 25.98
N GLY A 74 -1.73 -16.70 24.84
CA GLY A 74 -0.63 -17.34 24.13
C GLY A 74 0.77 -16.98 24.64
N ASP A 75 1.77 -17.30 23.84
CA ASP A 75 3.17 -16.97 24.12
C ASP A 75 3.48 -15.50 23.78
N LEU A 76 3.41 -14.63 24.80
CA LEU A 76 3.69 -13.20 24.66
C LEU A 76 5.14 -12.93 24.21
N GLU A 77 6.11 -13.68 24.75
CA GLU A 77 7.53 -13.45 24.46
C GLU A 77 7.82 -13.73 22.98
N ALA A 78 7.33 -14.87 22.48
CA ALA A 78 7.46 -15.22 21.07
C ALA A 78 6.76 -14.22 20.13
N ALA A 79 5.60 -13.70 20.52
CA ALA A 79 4.86 -12.70 19.73
C ALA A 79 5.60 -11.36 19.66
N VAL A 80 6.09 -10.86 20.78
CA VAL A 80 6.86 -9.61 20.86
C VAL A 80 8.19 -9.74 20.10
N GLU A 81 8.92 -10.84 20.27
CA GLU A 81 10.16 -11.09 19.53
C GLU A 81 9.90 -11.14 18.03
N SER A 82 8.87 -11.86 17.59
CA SER A 82 8.53 -11.98 16.17
C SER A 82 8.12 -10.63 15.56
N SER A 83 7.32 -9.83 16.27
CA SER A 83 6.92 -8.49 15.80
C SER A 83 8.14 -7.57 15.64
N ASN A 84 9.04 -7.54 16.61
CA ASN A 84 10.29 -6.78 16.52
C ASN A 84 11.22 -7.30 15.43
N LEU A 85 11.26 -8.62 15.19
CA LEU A 85 12.04 -9.21 14.12
C LEU A 85 11.52 -8.79 12.75
N ILE A 86 10.19 -8.74 12.55
CA ILE A 86 9.58 -8.21 11.32
C ILE A 86 10.01 -6.76 11.10
N ALA A 87 9.88 -5.90 12.12
CA ALA A 87 10.26 -4.49 12.01
C ALA A 87 11.74 -4.32 11.60
N ASN A 88 12.63 -5.10 12.21
CA ASN A 88 14.06 -5.06 11.91
C ASN A 88 14.38 -5.59 10.50
N GLU A 89 13.76 -6.70 10.07
CA GLU A 89 13.97 -7.25 8.73
C GLU A 89 13.39 -6.34 7.64
N LEU A 90 12.26 -5.67 7.89
CA LEU A 90 11.69 -4.68 6.98
C LEU A 90 12.67 -3.53 6.71
N ARG A 91 13.28 -2.96 7.75
CA ARG A 91 14.32 -1.93 7.61
C ARG A 91 15.58 -2.41 6.88
N GLY A 92 15.77 -3.72 6.78
CA GLY A 92 16.84 -4.34 6.01
C GLY A 92 16.57 -4.45 4.51
N ILE A 93 15.36 -4.15 4.04
CA ILE A 93 15.01 -4.22 2.62
C ILE A 93 15.78 -3.13 1.84
N GLU A 94 16.54 -3.57 0.84
CA GLU A 94 17.33 -2.67 0.00
C GLU A 94 16.47 -1.98 -1.04
N ILE A 95 16.58 -0.65 -1.12
CA ILE A 95 15.92 0.15 -2.16
C ILE A 95 16.89 0.33 -3.33
N PRO A 96 16.58 -0.18 -4.53
CA PRO A 96 17.47 -0.08 -5.68
C PRO A 96 17.76 1.36 -6.11
N GLU A 97 19.02 1.62 -6.47
CA GLU A 97 19.50 2.96 -6.87
C GLU A 97 18.94 3.44 -8.23
N ASN A 98 18.38 2.54 -9.03
CA ASN A 98 17.78 2.84 -10.34
C ASN A 98 16.37 3.44 -10.25
N LEU A 99 15.76 3.49 -9.05
CA LEU A 99 14.55 4.25 -8.81
C LEU A 99 14.84 5.76 -8.82
N ASP A 100 13.86 6.56 -9.22
CA ASP A 100 13.91 8.00 -9.00
C ASP A 100 14.11 8.33 -7.50
N LYS A 101 14.82 9.42 -7.20
CA LYS A 101 15.18 9.77 -5.82
C LYS A 101 13.96 9.97 -4.92
N ASP A 102 12.89 10.55 -5.44
CA ASP A 102 11.68 10.78 -4.67
C ASP A 102 10.99 9.45 -4.38
N LEU A 103 10.96 8.53 -5.36
CA LEU A 103 10.47 7.16 -5.15
C LEU A 103 11.32 6.39 -4.14
N GLN A 104 12.65 6.56 -4.14
CA GLN A 104 13.51 5.92 -3.16
C GLN A 104 13.21 6.40 -1.74
N VAL A 105 13.11 7.71 -1.54
CA VAL A 105 12.77 8.29 -0.23
C VAL A 105 11.39 7.82 0.20
N ASN A 106 10.40 7.92 -0.69
CA ASN A 106 9.03 7.52 -0.40
C ASN A 106 8.89 6.04 -0.05
N MET A 107 9.67 5.16 -0.69
CA MET A 107 9.69 3.75 -0.33
C MET A 107 10.38 3.48 1.01
N LYS A 108 11.48 4.16 1.32
CA LYS A 108 12.13 4.07 2.65
C LYS A 108 11.18 4.52 3.76
N ASP A 109 10.51 5.64 3.56
CA ASP A 109 9.49 6.15 4.50
C ASP A 109 8.35 5.15 4.68
N SER A 110 7.85 4.54 3.58
CA SER A 110 6.79 3.53 3.63
C SER A 110 7.23 2.30 4.44
N ILE A 111 8.45 1.81 4.21
CA ILE A 111 9.03 0.68 4.95
C ILE A 111 9.16 1.02 6.43
N GLU A 112 9.63 2.22 6.76
CA GLU A 112 9.77 2.67 8.15
C GLU A 112 8.41 2.72 8.85
N LEU A 113 7.37 3.22 8.19
CA LEU A 113 6.01 3.25 8.76
C LEU A 113 5.46 1.83 9.01
N LEU A 114 5.74 0.88 8.12
CA LEU A 114 5.36 -0.51 8.34
C LEU A 114 6.16 -1.16 9.47
N ALA A 115 7.45 -0.83 9.60
CA ALA A 115 8.27 -1.29 10.71
C ALA A 115 7.76 -0.73 12.05
N LEU A 116 7.44 0.56 12.10
CA LEU A 116 6.81 1.21 13.25
C LEU A 116 5.50 0.54 13.64
N TYR A 117 4.64 0.18 12.67
CA TYR A 117 3.43 -0.59 12.95
C TYR A 117 3.69 -1.89 13.73
N PHE A 118 4.75 -2.64 13.40
CA PHE A 118 5.12 -3.84 14.13
C PHE A 118 5.78 -3.55 15.49
N GLU A 119 6.49 -2.44 15.65
CA GLU A 119 7.00 -2.00 16.94
C GLU A 119 5.86 -1.60 17.88
N GLU A 120 4.88 -0.83 17.37
CA GLU A 120 3.69 -0.45 18.13
C GLU A 120 2.85 -1.68 18.49
N ARG A 121 2.77 -2.71 17.62
CA ARG A 121 2.13 -3.98 18.00
C ARG A 121 2.86 -4.66 19.16
N ALA A 122 4.19 -4.68 19.10
CA ALA A 122 5.00 -5.26 20.17
C ALA A 122 4.80 -4.51 21.50
N ALA A 123 4.80 -3.17 21.45
CA ALA A 123 4.53 -2.31 22.60
C ALA A 123 3.11 -2.52 23.13
N SER A 124 2.11 -2.58 22.25
CA SER A 124 0.72 -2.83 22.64
C SER A 124 0.53 -4.15 23.38
N MET A 125 1.15 -5.22 22.89
CA MET A 125 1.09 -6.54 23.54
C MET A 125 1.78 -6.58 24.91
N SER A 126 2.89 -5.84 25.09
CA SER A 126 3.75 -5.94 26.27
C SER A 126 3.48 -4.87 27.34
N GLU A 127 3.11 -3.67 26.92
CA GLU A 127 2.86 -2.51 27.78
C GLU A 127 1.36 -2.28 28.03
N GLY A 128 0.49 -2.93 27.25
CA GLY A 128 -0.96 -2.85 27.40
C GLY A 128 -1.56 -1.53 26.89
N SER A 129 -1.00 -0.98 25.80
CA SER A 129 -1.62 0.16 25.09
C SER A 129 -3.00 -0.22 24.54
N ASP A 130 -3.85 0.78 24.27
CA ASP A 130 -5.16 0.54 23.65
C ASP A 130 -5.11 0.31 22.13
N GLY A 131 -3.92 0.38 21.53
CA GLY A 131 -3.70 0.13 20.09
C GLY A 131 -4.01 1.33 19.19
N GLU A 132 -4.20 2.53 19.76
CA GLU A 132 -4.34 3.77 18.97
C GLU A 132 -3.12 3.99 18.07
N GLU A 133 -1.91 3.86 18.62
CA GLU A 133 -0.65 4.04 17.90
C GLU A 133 -0.46 2.96 16.81
N VAL A 134 -0.86 1.72 17.09
CA VAL A 134 -0.86 0.63 16.10
C VAL A 134 -1.73 0.98 14.90
N THR A 135 -2.94 1.47 15.17
CA THR A 135 -3.90 1.83 14.13
C THR A 135 -3.38 3.00 13.31
N ALA A 136 -2.88 4.05 13.97
CA ALA A 136 -2.31 5.22 13.30
C ALA A 136 -1.09 4.86 12.45
N ALA A 137 -0.21 3.97 12.93
CA ALA A 137 0.95 3.51 12.17
C ALA A 137 0.54 2.77 10.88
N LEU A 138 -0.47 1.89 10.95
CA LEU A 138 -0.97 1.16 9.78
C LEU A 138 -1.63 2.09 8.76
N GLU A 139 -2.45 3.03 9.22
CA GLU A 139 -3.09 4.03 8.36
C GLU A 139 -2.06 4.91 7.65
N ASN A 140 -1.07 5.42 8.39
CA ASN A 140 0.02 6.21 7.82
C ASN A 140 0.82 5.41 6.80
N PHE A 141 1.11 4.13 7.07
CA PHE A 141 1.75 3.24 6.11
C PHE A 141 0.93 3.11 4.83
N HIS A 142 -0.37 2.74 4.91
CA HIS A 142 -1.23 2.57 3.73
C HIS A 142 -1.37 3.85 2.93
N GLN A 143 -1.48 5.00 3.60
CA GLN A 143 -1.48 6.30 2.92
C GLN A 143 -0.17 6.51 2.16
N LYS A 144 0.98 6.41 2.83
CA LYS A 144 2.29 6.70 2.23
C LYS A 144 2.61 5.75 1.07
N ILE A 145 2.39 4.45 1.24
CA ILE A 145 2.69 3.49 0.18
C ILE A 145 1.70 3.60 -0.99
N GLY A 146 0.44 3.96 -0.70
CA GLY A 146 -0.56 4.26 -1.73
C GLY A 146 -0.12 5.45 -2.60
N GLU A 147 0.21 6.58 -1.97
CA GLU A 147 0.73 7.77 -2.66
C GLU A 147 1.99 7.45 -3.49
N THR A 148 2.88 6.60 -2.95
CA THR A 148 4.12 6.20 -3.63
C THR A 148 3.84 5.38 -4.91
N PHE A 149 2.90 4.44 -4.84
CA PHE A 149 2.52 3.61 -6.00
C PHE A 149 1.73 4.42 -7.04
N GLU A 150 0.82 5.27 -6.60
CA GLU A 150 0.04 6.14 -7.48
C GLU A 150 0.91 7.14 -8.25
N ALA A 151 1.96 7.67 -7.62
CA ALA A 151 2.96 8.51 -8.29
C ALA A 151 3.68 7.78 -9.43
N ALA A 152 3.81 6.45 -9.34
CA ALA A 152 4.38 5.60 -10.38
C ALA A 152 3.33 5.05 -11.37
N GLY A 153 2.07 5.48 -11.27
CA GLY A 153 0.97 5.02 -12.13
C GLY A 153 0.43 3.63 -11.77
N LEU A 154 0.71 3.15 -10.55
CA LEU A 154 0.20 1.88 -10.02
C LEU A 154 -0.99 2.10 -9.09
N HIS A 155 -1.75 1.03 -8.85
CA HIS A 155 -2.75 1.02 -7.79
C HIS A 155 -2.07 0.91 -6.42
N ALA A 156 -2.63 1.59 -5.43
CA ALA A 156 -2.21 1.46 -4.04
C ALA A 156 -2.24 -0.02 -3.60
N PRO A 157 -1.15 -0.53 -3.01
CA PRO A 157 -1.12 -1.90 -2.51
C PRO A 157 -1.93 -2.01 -1.22
N ASN A 158 -2.50 -3.20 -0.99
CA ASN A 158 -3.28 -3.50 0.21
C ASN A 158 -2.61 -4.62 1.00
N PHE A 159 -2.16 -4.29 2.22
CA PHE A 159 -1.46 -5.20 3.12
C PHE A 159 -2.36 -5.77 4.23
N GLU A 160 -3.67 -5.47 4.26
CA GLU A 160 -4.59 -5.90 5.33
C GLU A 160 -4.52 -7.40 5.61
N LYS A 161 -4.44 -8.21 4.55
CA LYS A 161 -4.36 -9.68 4.67
C LYS A 161 -2.96 -10.19 5.00
N ASP A 162 -1.96 -9.33 4.85
CA ASP A 162 -0.56 -9.68 5.07
C ASP A 162 -0.12 -9.34 6.48
N VAL A 163 -0.89 -8.54 7.23
CA VAL A 163 -0.59 -8.14 8.62
C VAL A 163 -1.53 -8.78 9.65
N GLN A 164 -2.52 -9.57 9.24
CA GLN A 164 -3.56 -10.18 10.10
C GLN A 164 -3.53 -11.72 10.10
#